data_AF-A0AAE1T5F6-F1
#
_entry.id   AF-A0AAE1T5F6-F1
#
_cell.length_a   1.000
_cell.length_b   1.000
_cell.length_c   1.000
_cell.angle_alpha   90.00
_cell.angle_beta   90.00
_cell.angle_gamma   90.00
#
_symmetry.space_group_name_H-M   'P 1'
#
loop_
_entity.id
_entity.type
_entity.pdbx_description
1 polymer ?
#
loop_
_entity_poly.entity_id
_entity_poly.type
_entity_poly.pdbx_seq_one_letter_code
_entity_poly.pdbx_strand_id
1 'polypeptide(L)'
;MNVGTNRGDAHAFKLDTLLKLVDVKGADGKTTLLHFVVQEIIRSEGARLYGGSATETSAMNDDAKCRKLGLQVVSGLSSELSSVKKAAAMDAEVLSNDVSKLSKGIADIGEVIRLNKPISMEESSTNKFSDSMNSFMKKAEEEIIRIQAQESVALSLVKE
;
A
#
# COMPACT_ATOMS: atom_id res chain seq x y z
N MET A 1 -16.97 7.92 26.76
CA MET A 1 -17.85 7.36 25.70
C MET A 1 -18.26 5.90 25.97
N ASN A 2 -17.38 5.02 26.47
CA ASN A 2 -17.70 3.58 26.66
C ASN A 2 -17.67 3.09 28.13
N VAL A 3 -17.62 3.99 29.11
CA VAL A 3 -17.59 3.63 30.55
C VAL A 3 -18.83 2.81 30.89
N GLY A 4 -18.63 1.66 31.56
CA GLY A 4 -19.72 0.77 31.98
C GLY A 4 -20.27 -0.16 30.89
N THR A 5 -19.64 -0.21 29.71
CA THR A 5 -19.98 -1.16 28.64
C THR A 5 -18.95 -2.28 28.55
N ASN A 6 -19.27 -3.37 27.84
CA ASN A 6 -18.30 -4.42 27.49
C ASN A 6 -17.17 -3.93 26.52
N ARG A 7 -17.22 -2.67 26.10
CA ARG A 7 -16.19 -1.97 25.33
C ARG A 7 -15.48 -0.88 26.15
N GLY A 8 -15.78 -0.79 27.46
CA GLY A 8 -15.06 0.04 28.41
C GLY A 8 -13.67 -0.53 28.70
N ASP A 9 -12.72 0.32 29.09
CA ASP A 9 -11.34 -0.05 29.45
C ASP A 9 -10.58 -0.87 28.39
N ALA A 10 -10.98 -0.73 27.12
CA ALA A 10 -10.30 -1.38 26.01
C ALA A 10 -8.87 -0.82 25.85
N HIS A 11 -7.89 -1.72 25.83
CA HIS A 11 -6.48 -1.38 25.65
C HIS A 11 -6.08 -1.28 24.16
N ALA A 12 -6.90 -1.83 23.27
CA ALA A 12 -6.70 -1.82 21.82
C ALA A 12 -8.04 -1.94 21.09
N PHE A 13 -8.02 -1.65 19.79
CA PHE A 13 -9.15 -1.84 18.88
C PHE A 13 -8.66 -2.36 17.52
N LYS A 14 -9.54 -3.03 16.78
CA LYS A 14 -9.24 -3.48 15.40
C LYS A 14 -9.14 -2.28 14.47
N LEU A 15 -8.18 -2.27 13.54
CA LEU A 15 -7.94 -1.15 12.63
C LEU A 15 -9.19 -0.75 11.82
N ASP A 16 -10.00 -1.72 11.39
CA ASP A 16 -11.27 -1.49 10.66
C ASP A 16 -12.27 -0.62 11.43
N THR A 17 -12.10 -0.49 12.75
CA THR A 17 -12.92 0.40 13.58
C THR A 17 -12.72 1.87 13.19
N LEU A 18 -11.58 2.24 12.58
CA LEU A 18 -11.35 3.58 12.05
C LEU A 18 -12.41 3.98 11.01
N LEU A 19 -12.88 3.02 10.20
CA LEU A 19 -13.93 3.26 9.20
C LEU A 19 -15.27 3.61 9.85
N LYS A 20 -15.49 3.24 11.11
CA LYS A 20 -16.75 3.45 11.85
C LYS A 20 -16.79 4.78 12.60
N LEU A 21 -15.68 5.52 12.65
CA LEU A 21 -15.62 6.81 13.36
C LEU A 21 -16.53 7.86 12.70
N VAL A 22 -16.85 7.70 11.42
CA VAL A 22 -17.80 8.58 10.71
C VAL A 22 -19.26 8.32 11.08
N ASP A 23 -19.58 7.12 11.58
CA ASP A 23 -20.95 6.72 11.87
C ASP A 23 -21.41 7.17 13.26
N VAL A 24 -20.45 7.38 14.18
CA VAL A 24 -20.73 7.85 15.54
C VAL A 24 -20.87 9.37 15.53
N LYS A 25 -22.06 9.87 15.83
CA LYS A 25 -22.37 11.30 15.84
C LYS A 25 -22.54 11.85 17.26
N GLY A 26 -22.21 13.13 17.43
CA GLY A 26 -22.52 13.88 18.64
C GLY A 26 -24.02 14.17 18.77
N ALA A 27 -24.40 14.79 19.88
CA ALA A 27 -25.78 15.18 20.16
C ALA A 27 -26.36 16.17 19.11
N ASP A 28 -25.50 16.88 18.38
CA ASP A 28 -25.88 17.78 17.30
C ASP A 28 -26.31 17.05 16.01
N GLY A 29 -26.09 15.73 15.92
CA GLY A 29 -26.38 14.90 14.75
C GLY A 29 -25.57 15.25 13.49
N LYS A 30 -24.60 16.17 13.59
CA LYS A 30 -23.82 16.72 12.48
C LYS A 30 -22.34 16.36 12.60
N THR A 31 -21.78 16.53 13.80
CA THR A 31 -20.37 16.30 14.05
C THR A 31 -20.14 14.83 14.39
N THR A 32 -19.17 14.20 13.72
CA THR A 32 -18.83 12.79 13.94
C THR A 32 -17.66 12.65 14.90
N LEU A 33 -17.46 11.44 15.44
CA LEU A 33 -16.28 11.12 16.24
C LEU A 33 -14.98 11.32 15.44
N LEU A 34 -14.99 11.06 14.12
CA LEU A 34 -13.84 11.35 13.27
C LEU A 34 -13.47 12.85 13.27
N HIS A 35 -14.45 13.76 13.19
CA HIS A 35 -14.17 15.20 13.25
C HIS A 35 -13.47 15.58 14.56
N PHE A 36 -13.95 15.04 15.67
CA PHE A 36 -13.35 15.26 16.98
C PHE A 36 -11.91 14.72 17.05
N VAL A 37 -11.68 13.49 16.58
CA VAL A 37 -10.34 12.88 16.54
C VAL A 37 -9.37 13.72 15.72
N VAL A 38 -9.78 14.20 14.54
CA VAL A 38 -8.94 15.07 13.70
C VAL A 38 -8.59 16.38 14.43
N GLN A 39 -9.56 17.04 15.05
CA GLN A 39 -9.32 18.27 15.82
C GLN A 39 -8.37 18.02 16.99
N GLU A 40 -8.52 16.89 17.68
CA GLU A 40 -7.70 16.53 18.82
C GLU A 40 -6.26 16.23 18.42
N ILE A 41 -6.04 15.55 17.28
CA ILE A 41 -4.69 15.35 16.71
C ILE A 41 -4.06 16.71 16.35
N ILE A 42 -4.79 17.60 15.68
CA ILE A 42 -4.29 18.95 15.35
C ILE A 42 -3.84 19.68 16.62
N ARG A 43 -4.64 19.60 17.69
CA ARG A 43 -4.33 20.23 18.98
C ARG A 43 -3.10 19.62 19.65
N SER A 44 -3.04 18.29 19.75
CA SER A 44 -1.94 17.59 20.44
C SER A 44 -0.62 17.69 19.68
N GLU A 45 -0.65 17.50 18.35
CA GLU A 45 0.52 17.60 17.48
C GLU A 45 1.04 19.03 17.39
N GLY A 46 0.14 20.00 17.30
CA GLY A 46 0.48 21.41 17.37
C GLY A 46 1.22 21.76 18.67
N ALA A 47 0.70 21.32 19.81
CA ALA A 47 1.31 21.58 21.12
C ALA A 47 2.68 20.90 21.26
N ARG A 48 2.81 19.67 20.73
CA ARG A 48 4.07 18.93 20.73
C ARG A 48 5.16 19.64 19.93
N LEU A 49 4.83 20.16 18.75
CA LEU A 49 5.78 20.81 17.84
C LEU A 49 6.11 22.25 18.24
N TYR A 50 5.20 22.94 18.91
CA TYR A 50 5.42 24.32 19.35
C TYR A 50 6.38 24.44 20.54
N GLY A 51 6.63 23.32 21.26
CA GLY A 51 7.45 23.30 22.48
C GLY A 51 6.57 23.57 23.71
N GLY A 52 6.49 22.61 24.63
CA GLY A 52 5.52 22.55 25.74
C GLY A 52 5.64 23.59 26.86
N SER A 53 6.03 24.83 26.57
CA SER A 53 6.03 25.93 27.53
C SER A 53 5.06 27.02 27.09
N ALA A 54 3.80 26.86 27.47
CA ALA A 54 2.87 27.98 27.55
C ALA A 54 3.30 28.87 28.73
N THR A 55 4.28 29.75 28.51
CA THR A 55 4.39 30.97 29.34
C THR A 55 3.28 31.92 28.92
N GLU A 56 2.44 32.28 29.89
CA GLU A 56 1.07 32.79 29.76
C GLU A 56 0.90 34.21 29.15
N THR A 57 1.76 34.67 28.24
CA THR A 57 1.82 36.10 27.88
C THR A 57 1.48 36.48 26.43
N SER A 58 1.07 35.56 25.55
CA SER A 58 0.63 35.90 24.18
C SER A 58 -0.40 34.93 23.56
N ALA A 59 -1.45 34.62 24.32
CA ALA A 59 -2.36 33.47 24.10
C ALA A 59 -3.07 33.35 22.72
N MET A 60 -3.35 34.43 21.97
CA MET A 60 -4.13 34.31 20.73
C MET A 60 -3.30 34.00 19.47
N ASN A 61 -2.11 34.58 19.34
CA ASN A 61 -1.27 34.39 18.15
C ASN A 61 -0.52 33.04 18.20
N ASP A 62 -0.35 32.51 19.41
CA ASP A 62 0.35 31.25 19.66
C ASP A 62 -0.58 30.04 19.46
N ASP A 63 -1.89 30.15 19.75
CA ASP A 63 -2.87 29.10 19.43
C ASP A 63 -3.02 28.88 17.92
N ALA A 64 -3.07 29.97 17.14
CA ALA A 64 -3.18 29.89 15.69
C ALA A 64 -1.94 29.23 15.06
N LYS A 65 -0.73 29.56 15.55
CA LYS A 65 0.52 28.91 15.12
C LYS A 65 0.57 27.43 15.50
N CYS A 66 0.18 27.12 16.74
CA CYS A 66 0.08 25.75 17.24
C CYS A 66 -0.85 24.89 16.36
N ARG A 67 -2.09 25.35 16.11
CA ARG A 67 -3.01 24.65 15.20
C ARG A 67 -2.48 24.54 13.78
N LYS A 68 -1.77 25.56 13.28
CA LYS A 68 -1.16 25.50 11.95
C LYS A 68 -0.16 24.36 11.85
N LEU A 69 0.69 24.16 12.86
CA LEU A 69 1.65 23.05 12.91
C LEU A 69 0.95 21.69 12.96
N GLY A 70 -0.05 21.53 13.83
CA GLY A 70 -0.82 20.29 13.90
C GLY A 70 -1.60 19.99 12.62
N LEU A 71 -2.14 21.02 11.97
CA LEU A 71 -2.80 20.88 10.67
C LEU A 71 -1.83 20.44 9.58
N GLN A 72 -0.59 20.94 9.60
CA GLN A 72 0.45 20.47 8.68
C GLN A 72 0.69 18.97 8.83
N VAL A 73 0.80 18.46 10.07
CA VAL A 73 0.93 17.02 10.34
C VAL A 73 -0.23 16.25 9.74
N VAL A 74 -1.48 16.62 10.06
CA VAL A 74 -2.66 15.90 9.53
C VAL A 74 -2.73 15.96 8.00
N SER A 75 -2.40 17.10 7.39
CA SER A 75 -2.37 17.23 5.93
C SER A 75 -1.28 16.38 5.27
N GLY A 76 -0.17 16.15 5.97
CA GLY A 76 0.95 15.32 5.52
C GLY A 76 0.63 13.83 5.45
N LEU A 77 -0.28 13.33 6.31
CA LEU A 77 -0.60 11.90 6.44
C LEU A 77 -0.96 11.24 5.11
N SER A 78 -1.72 11.92 4.25
CA SER A 78 -2.12 11.38 2.93
C SER A 78 -0.92 11.13 2.01
N SER A 79 0.13 11.93 2.13
CA SER A 79 1.36 11.80 1.34
C SER A 79 2.28 10.72 1.92
N GLU A 80 2.42 10.66 3.24
CA GLU A 80 3.18 9.65 3.97
C GLU A 80 2.60 8.24 3.74
N LEU A 81 1.26 8.13 3.66
CA LEU A 81 0.56 6.87 3.42
C LEU A 81 0.23 6.64 1.94
N SER A 82 0.87 7.35 1.01
CA SER A 82 0.60 7.22 -0.43
C SER A 82 0.84 5.81 -0.97
N SER A 83 1.86 5.11 -0.45
CA SER A 83 2.12 3.69 -0.78
C SER A 83 1.02 2.76 -0.29
N VAL A 84 0.41 3.05 0.87
CA VAL A 84 -0.73 2.27 1.39
C VAL A 84 -1.91 2.37 0.45
N LYS A 85 -2.22 3.58 -0.06
CA LYS A 85 -3.30 3.79 -1.03
C LYS A 85 -3.07 3.01 -2.33
N LYS A 86 -1.83 2.95 -2.82
CA LYS A 86 -1.48 2.18 -4.02
C LYS A 86 -1.59 0.67 -3.76
N ALA A 87 -1.05 0.21 -2.65
CA ALA A 87 -1.08 -1.21 -2.27
C ALA A 87 -2.52 -1.72 -2.01
N ALA A 88 -3.39 -0.90 -1.43
CA ALA A 88 -4.78 -1.26 -1.18
C ALA A 88 -5.61 -1.51 -2.46
N ALA A 89 -5.14 -1.02 -3.62
CA ALA A 89 -5.75 -1.28 -4.92
C ALA A 89 -5.14 -2.50 -5.63
N MET A 90 -4.11 -3.12 -5.08
CA MET A 90 -3.48 -4.31 -5.64
C MET A 90 -4.17 -5.57 -5.12
N ASP A 91 -4.35 -6.54 -6.02
CA ASP A 91 -4.82 -7.88 -5.70
C ASP A 91 -3.66 -8.86 -5.88
N ALA A 92 -3.20 -9.45 -4.78
CA ALA A 92 -2.06 -10.35 -4.77
C ALA A 92 -2.36 -11.68 -5.48
N GLU A 93 -3.58 -12.19 -5.36
CA GLU A 93 -3.99 -13.45 -6.00
C GLU A 93 -4.06 -13.28 -7.52
N VAL A 94 -4.59 -12.16 -8.00
CA VAL A 94 -4.61 -11.82 -9.43
C VAL A 94 -3.19 -11.70 -9.97
N LEU A 95 -2.29 -11.01 -9.28
CA LEU A 95 -0.88 -10.90 -9.68
C LEU A 95 -0.22 -12.28 -9.77
N SER A 96 -0.38 -13.12 -8.75
CA SER A 96 0.19 -14.47 -8.69
C SER A 96 -0.29 -15.35 -9.84
N ASN A 97 -1.58 -15.25 -10.15
CA ASN A 97 -2.20 -15.95 -11.28
C ASN A 97 -1.64 -15.48 -12.63
N ASP A 98 -1.44 -14.17 -12.81
CA ASP A 98 -0.90 -13.63 -14.06
C ASP A 98 0.57 -13.98 -14.26
N VAL A 99 1.37 -13.99 -13.19
CA VAL A 99 2.76 -14.48 -13.21
C VAL A 99 2.80 -15.97 -13.58
N SER A 100 1.89 -16.77 -13.02
CA SER A 100 1.78 -18.19 -13.34
C SER A 100 1.40 -18.44 -14.80
N LYS A 101 0.46 -17.64 -15.36
CA LYS A 101 0.11 -17.70 -16.79
C LYS A 101 1.30 -17.33 -17.67
N LEU A 102 2.07 -16.31 -17.30
CA LEU A 102 3.26 -15.90 -18.05
C LEU A 102 4.33 -17.01 -18.05
N SER A 103 4.60 -17.62 -16.88
CA SER A 103 5.51 -18.75 -16.75
C SER A 103 5.09 -19.93 -17.63
N LYS A 104 3.81 -20.30 -17.61
CA LYS A 104 3.26 -21.36 -18.46
C LYS A 104 3.39 -21.01 -19.95
N GLY A 105 3.03 -19.79 -20.34
CA GLY A 105 3.10 -19.36 -21.74
C GLY A 105 4.53 -19.41 -22.30
N ILE A 106 5.54 -19.06 -21.49
CA ILE A 106 6.95 -19.19 -21.89
C ILE A 106 7.35 -20.66 -22.07
N ALA A 107 6.93 -21.55 -21.15
CA ALA A 107 7.18 -22.98 -21.28
C ALA A 107 6.54 -23.56 -22.56
N ASP A 108 5.30 -23.18 -22.85
CA ASP A 108 4.57 -23.60 -24.05
C ASP A 108 5.28 -23.12 -25.33
N ILE A 109 5.80 -21.89 -25.35
CA ILE A 109 6.59 -21.36 -26.47
C ILE A 109 7.88 -22.18 -26.66
N GLY A 110 8.57 -22.53 -25.57
CA GLY A 110 9.78 -23.35 -25.61
C GLY A 110 9.53 -24.71 -26.26
N GLU A 111 8.41 -25.35 -25.91
CA GLU A 111 7.98 -26.60 -26.52
C GLU A 111 7.68 -26.46 -28.01
N VAL A 112 7.00 -25.39 -28.43
CA VAL A 112 6.72 -25.11 -29.85
C VAL A 112 8.01 -24.94 -30.66
N ILE A 113 9.02 -24.23 -30.15
CA ILE A 113 10.31 -24.06 -30.84
C ILE A 113 11.04 -25.39 -30.96
N ARG A 114 11.03 -26.19 -29.88
CA ARG A 114 11.67 -27.51 -29.83
C ARG A 114 11.07 -28.45 -30.87
N LEU A 115 9.74 -28.44 -31.03
CA LEU A 115 9.02 -29.26 -31.99
C LEU A 115 9.20 -28.79 -33.45
N ASN A 116 9.34 -27.47 -33.68
CA ASN A 116 9.49 -26.89 -35.02
C ASN A 116 10.94 -26.82 -35.53
N LYS A 117 11.91 -27.38 -34.80
CA LYS A 117 13.31 -27.38 -35.23
C LYS A 117 13.47 -28.29 -36.47
N PRO A 118 13.92 -27.78 -37.63
CA PRO A 118 14.03 -28.57 -38.85
C PRO A 118 15.11 -29.65 -38.71
N ILE A 119 14.83 -30.84 -39.26
CA ILE A 119 15.75 -32.00 -39.29
C ILE A 119 16.90 -31.78 -40.32
N SER A 120 16.72 -30.86 -41.26
CA SER A 120 17.70 -30.56 -42.32
C SER A 120 18.22 -29.12 -42.26
N MET A 121 19.52 -28.98 -42.49
CA MET A 121 20.38 -27.83 -42.15
C MET A 121 20.24 -26.55 -43.01
N GLU A 122 19.24 -26.39 -43.87
CA GLU A 122 19.30 -25.37 -44.94
C GLU A 122 18.22 -24.28 -44.94
N GLU A 123 17.97 -23.58 -43.82
CA GLU A 123 17.23 -22.31 -43.89
C GLU A 123 17.78 -21.25 -42.90
N SER A 124 18.52 -20.28 -43.44
CA SER A 124 19.09 -19.11 -42.73
C SER A 124 18.06 -18.28 -41.95
N SER A 125 16.80 -18.23 -42.40
CA SER A 125 15.69 -17.52 -41.74
C SER A 125 15.20 -18.21 -40.46
N THR A 126 15.16 -19.54 -40.46
CA THR A 126 14.63 -20.37 -39.37
C THR A 126 15.56 -20.33 -38.15
N ASN A 127 16.87 -20.23 -38.40
CA ASN A 127 17.85 -19.97 -37.35
C ASN A 127 17.65 -18.60 -36.68
N LYS A 128 17.39 -17.52 -37.44
CA LYS A 128 17.21 -16.17 -36.86
C LYS A 128 15.99 -16.07 -35.95
N PHE A 129 14.88 -16.72 -36.32
CA PHE A 129 13.68 -16.78 -35.46
C PHE A 129 13.97 -17.56 -34.18
N SER A 130 14.54 -18.76 -34.30
CA SER A 130 14.93 -19.59 -33.16
C SER A 130 15.86 -18.85 -32.20
N ASP A 131 16.90 -18.20 -32.72
CA ASP A 131 17.86 -17.43 -31.90
C ASP A 131 17.19 -16.25 -31.19
N SER A 132 16.34 -15.51 -31.90
CA SER A 132 15.57 -14.39 -31.31
C SER A 132 14.64 -14.88 -30.21
N MET A 133 13.95 -16.01 -30.44
CA MET A 133 13.00 -16.55 -29.48
C MET A 133 13.70 -17.17 -28.26
N ASN A 134 14.84 -17.83 -28.44
CA ASN A 134 15.67 -18.28 -27.32
C ASN A 134 16.17 -17.11 -26.47
N SER A 135 16.58 -16.00 -27.09
CA SER A 135 16.96 -14.79 -26.37
C SER A 135 15.78 -14.17 -25.61
N PHE A 136 14.60 -14.13 -26.23
CA PHE A 136 13.36 -13.66 -25.60
C PHE A 136 12.98 -14.51 -24.39
N MET A 137 12.92 -15.84 -24.53
CA MET A 137 12.56 -16.75 -23.45
C MET A 137 13.53 -16.65 -22.28
N LYS A 138 14.84 -16.63 -22.55
CA LYS A 138 15.85 -16.48 -21.49
C LYS A 138 15.62 -15.20 -20.67
N LYS A 139 15.37 -14.07 -21.33
CA LYS A 139 15.06 -12.81 -20.64
C LYS A 139 13.74 -12.92 -19.87
N ALA A 140 12.71 -13.50 -20.48
CA ALA A 140 11.41 -13.65 -19.82
C ALA A 140 11.50 -14.54 -18.56
N GLU A 141 12.21 -15.66 -18.62
CA GLU A 141 12.44 -16.54 -17.46
C GLU A 141 13.16 -15.83 -16.32
N GLU A 142 14.23 -15.09 -16.63
CA GLU A 142 14.96 -14.28 -15.65
C GLU A 142 14.05 -13.24 -14.97
N GLU A 143 13.22 -12.55 -15.76
CA GLU A 143 12.27 -11.54 -15.27
C GLU A 143 11.15 -12.16 -14.41
N ILE A 144 10.59 -13.31 -14.83
CA ILE A 144 9.53 -14.02 -14.09
C ILE A 144 10.04 -14.47 -12.73
N ILE A 145 11.22 -15.11 -12.69
CA ILE A 145 11.84 -15.56 -11.43
C ILE A 145 12.06 -14.35 -10.50
N ARG A 146 12.50 -13.23 -11.06
CA ARG A 146 12.74 -12.00 -10.31
C ARG A 146 11.45 -11.41 -9.73
N ILE A 147 10.35 -11.45 -10.48
CA ILE A 147 9.02 -11.03 -9.98
C ILE A 147 8.51 -11.98 -8.89
N GLN A 148 8.60 -13.29 -9.08
CA GLN A 148 8.18 -14.29 -8.08
C GLN A 148 8.96 -14.15 -6.77
N ALA A 149 10.26 -13.88 -6.85
CA ALA A 149 11.08 -13.62 -5.66
C ALA A 149 10.63 -12.33 -4.93
N GLN A 150 10.36 -11.25 -5.68
CA GLN A 150 9.86 -10.00 -5.11
C GLN A 150 8.47 -10.16 -4.47
N GLU A 151 7.57 -10.91 -5.12
CA GLU A 151 6.25 -11.25 -4.60
C GLU A 151 6.35 -12.02 -3.28
N SER A 152 7.19 -13.05 -3.23
CA SER A 152 7.43 -13.85 -2.02
C SER A 152 7.96 -13.02 -0.86
N VAL A 153 8.94 -12.14 -1.13
CA VAL A 153 9.47 -11.21 -0.12
C VAL A 153 8.38 -10.25 0.35
N ALA A 154 7.63 -9.64 -0.58
CA ALA A 154 6.58 -8.69 -0.24
C ALA A 154 5.48 -9.33 0.64
N LEU A 155 5.03 -10.53 0.29
CA LEU A 155 4.04 -11.27 1.08
C LEU A 155 4.59 -11.63 2.47
N SER A 156 5.87 -11.98 2.60
CA SER A 156 6.47 -12.28 3.92
C SER A 156 6.52 -11.07 4.87
N LEU A 157 6.50 -9.85 4.34
CA LEU A 157 6.53 -8.61 5.13
C LEU A 157 5.14 -8.21 5.62
N VAL A 158 4.08 -8.79 5.07
CA VAL A 158 2.71 -8.57 5.51
C VAL A 158 2.35 -9.67 6.51
N LYS A 159 2.14 -9.29 7.77
CA LYS A 159 1.60 -10.20 8.78
C LYS A 159 0.08 -10.19 8.68
N GLU A 160 -0.53 -11.35 8.46
CA GLU A 160 -1.97 -11.57 8.67
C GLU A 160 -2.35 -11.47 10.16
#